data_AF-R7ZUZ1-F1
#
_entry.id   AF-R7ZUZ1-F1
#
_cell.length_a   1.000
_cell.length_b   1.000
_cell.length_c   1.000
_cell.angle_alpha   90.00
_cell.angle_beta   90.00
_cell.angle_gamma   90.00
#
_symmetry.space_group_name_H-M   'P 1'
#
loop_
_entity.id
_entity.type
_entity.pdbx_description
1 polymer ?
#
loop_
_entity_poly.entity_id
_entity_poly.type
_entity_poly.pdbx_seq_one_letter_code
_entity_poly.pdbx_strand_id
1 'polypeptide(L)'
;MGKKTIDFGETLGRYIDFAVKQGGYKTEAEYLRYLVRKDEEQNREFLLTKAAIQEGLESGLSPKIRTAEEIVTLAKKRALGKTGRQKHG
;
A
#
# COMPACT_ATOMS: atom_id res chain seq x y z
N MET A 1 7.51 16.76 9.23
CA MET A 1 8.13 15.46 8.84
C MET A 1 8.51 14.74 10.12
N GLY A 2 8.13 13.48 10.30
CA GLY A 2 8.42 12.73 11.54
C GLY A 2 9.88 12.25 11.59
N LYS A 3 10.54 12.36 12.75
CA LYS A 3 11.87 11.79 12.98
C LYS A 3 11.72 10.33 13.40
N LYS A 4 12.51 9.44 12.79
CA LYS A 4 12.71 8.06 13.25
C LYS A 4 14.19 7.89 13.59
N THR A 5 14.47 7.20 14.69
CA THR A 5 15.83 6.77 15.06
C THR A 5 15.91 5.28 14.77
N ILE A 6 16.93 4.85 14.04
CA ILE A 6 17.14 3.47 13.61
C ILE A 6 18.60 3.13 13.89
N ASP A 7 18.85 1.97 14.49
CA ASP A 7 20.19 1.41 14.64
C ASP A 7 20.46 0.44 13.48
N PHE A 8 21.51 0.72 12.71
CA PHE A 8 21.94 -0.10 11.58
C PHE A 8 23.10 -1.05 11.93
N GLY A 9 23.69 -0.91 13.12
CA GLY A 9 24.96 -1.53 13.45
C GLY A 9 26.14 -1.00 12.62
N GLU A 10 27.35 -1.39 13.02
CA GLU A 10 28.59 -0.79 12.50
C GLU A 10 28.83 -1.04 11.00
N THR A 11 28.47 -2.23 10.51
CA THR A 11 28.74 -2.59 9.11
C THR A 11 27.83 -1.84 8.14
N LEU A 12 26.52 -1.81 8.40
CA LEU A 12 25.58 -1.08 7.55
C LEU A 12 25.74 0.43 7.74
N GLY A 13 26.05 0.92 8.94
CA GLY A 13 26.38 2.32 9.17
C GLY A 13 27.55 2.79 8.30
N ARG A 14 28.67 2.05 8.29
CA ARG A 14 29.82 2.35 7.41
C ARG A 14 29.46 2.31 5.92
N TYR A 15 28.60 1.39 5.52
CA TYR A 15 28.12 1.33 4.14
C TYR A 15 27.26 2.55 3.78
N ILE A 16 26.37 2.98 4.67
CA ILE A 16 25.53 4.18 4.49
C ILE A 16 26.42 5.42 4.36
N ASP A 17 27.43 5.59 5.22
CA ASP A 17 28.39 6.69 5.13
C ASP A 17 29.12 6.72 3.78
N PHE A 18 29.56 5.55 3.32
CA PHE A 18 30.21 5.39 2.02
C PHE A 18 29.24 5.74 0.88
N ALA A 19 28.02 5.23 0.91
CA ALA A 19 27.00 5.48 -0.10
C ALA A 19 26.59 6.96 -0.15
N VAL A 20 26.52 7.66 0.98
CA VAL A 20 26.28 9.10 1.04
C VAL A 20 27.42 9.86 0.37
N LYS A 21 28.67 9.56 0.74
CA LYS A 21 29.86 10.22 0.19
C LYS A 21 30.03 10.02 -1.31
N GLN A 22 29.77 8.81 -1.82
CA GLN A 22 29.96 8.47 -3.23
C GLN A 22 28.72 8.77 -4.09
N GLY A 23 27.52 8.66 -3.52
CA GLY A 23 26.24 8.76 -4.23
C GLY A 23 25.70 10.19 -4.38
N GLY A 24 26.43 11.21 -3.91
CA GLY A 24 26.03 12.61 -4.05
C GLY A 24 24.89 13.04 -3.13
N TYR A 25 24.62 12.30 -2.06
CA TYR A 25 23.61 12.66 -1.07
C TYR A 25 24.18 13.65 -0.06
N LYS A 26 23.39 14.63 0.38
CA LYS A 26 23.82 15.60 1.40
C LYS A 26 23.76 15.04 2.81
N THR A 27 22.89 14.06 3.05
CA THR A 27 22.65 13.47 4.37
C THR A 27 22.26 12.00 4.24
N GLU A 28 22.49 11.22 5.30
CA GLU A 28 21.98 9.84 5.41
C GLU A 28 20.46 9.78 5.28
N ALA A 29 19.74 10.74 5.88
CA ALA A 29 18.29 10.80 5.80
C ALA A 29 17.77 11.00 4.37
N GLU A 30 18.54 11.63 3.50
CA GLU A 30 18.22 11.75 2.07
C GLU A 30 18.41 10.43 1.34
N TYR A 31 19.54 9.75 1.60
CA TYR A 31 19.81 8.42 1.06
C TYR A 31 18.75 7.39 1.50
N LEU A 32 18.39 7.38 2.78
CA LEU A 32 17.36 6.50 3.31
C LEU A 32 15.99 6.76 2.68
N ARG A 33 15.62 8.04 2.46
CA ARG A 33 14.38 8.38 1.74
C ARG A 33 14.40 7.88 0.30
N TYR A 34 15.54 7.96 -0.37
CA TYR A 34 15.70 7.39 -1.70
C TYR A 34 15.50 5.86 -1.69
N LEU A 35 16.14 5.15 -0.76
CA LEU A 35 16.00 3.69 -0.63
C LEU A 35 14.57 3.28 -0.34
N VAL A 36 13.88 3.97 0.59
CA VAL A 36 12.49 3.69 0.91
C VAL A 36 11.56 3.93 -0.28
N ARG A 37 11.77 4.98 -1.07
CA ARG A 37 10.98 5.20 -2.29
C ARG A 37 11.20 4.11 -3.32
N LYS A 38 12.45 3.68 -3.50
CA LYS A 38 12.78 2.59 -4.43
C LYS A 38 12.14 1.28 -3.99
N ASP A 39 12.20 0.97 -2.69
CA ASP A 39 11.52 -0.19 -2.12
C ASP A 39 10.01 -0.11 -2.31
N GLU A 40 9.41 1.05 -2.03
CA GLU A 40 8.00 1.31 -2.25
C GLU A 40 7.61 1.11 -3.73
N GLU A 41 8.35 1.68 -4.67
CA GLU A 41 8.11 1.53 -6.11
C GLU A 41 8.19 0.07 -6.56
N GLN A 42 9.15 -0.69 -6.03
CA GLN A 42 9.32 -2.11 -6.36
C GLN A 42 8.23 -2.99 -5.75
N ASN A 43 7.78 -2.68 -4.54
CA ASN A 43 6.91 -3.55 -3.76
C ASN A 43 5.45 -3.09 -3.69
N ARG A 44 5.10 -1.90 -4.20
CA ARG A 44 3.75 -1.29 -4.08
C ARG A 44 2.65 -2.26 -4.49
N GLU A 45 2.69 -2.73 -5.74
CA GLU A 45 1.62 -3.58 -6.29
C GLU A 45 1.51 -4.91 -5.55
N PHE A 46 2.65 -5.48 -5.16
CA PHE A 46 2.68 -6.72 -4.38
C PHE A 46 2.04 -6.53 -3.00
N LEU A 47 2.42 -5.48 -2.28
CA LEU A 47 1.89 -5.20 -0.94
C LEU A 47 0.39 -4.85 -0.98
N LEU A 48 -0.05 -4.05 -1.96
CA LEU A 48 -1.47 -3.75 -2.18
C LEU A 48 -2.27 -5.02 -2.47
N THR A 49 -1.78 -5.86 -3.37
CA THR A 49 -2.44 -7.13 -3.74
C THR A 49 -2.51 -8.08 -2.55
N LYS A 50 -1.41 -8.24 -1.81
CA LYS A 50 -1.36 -9.08 -0.62
C LYS A 50 -2.34 -8.60 0.44
N ALA A 51 -2.42 -7.28 0.67
CA ALA A 51 -3.38 -6.70 1.62
C ALA A 51 -4.83 -6.95 1.19
N ALA A 52 -5.17 -6.76 -0.09
CA ALA A 52 -6.52 -7.01 -0.61
C ALA A 52 -6.93 -8.49 -0.50
N ILE A 53 -6.00 -9.42 -0.74
CA ILE A 53 -6.25 -10.85 -0.52
C ILE A 53 -6.50 -11.14 0.96
N GLN A 54 -5.66 -10.59 1.85
CA GLN A 54 -5.81 -10.78 3.28
C GLN A 54 -7.15 -10.24 3.80
N GLU A 55 -7.57 -9.05 3.35
CA GLU A 55 -8.89 -8.48 3.63
C GLU A 55 -10.02 -9.42 3.18
N GLY A 56 -9.90 -10.01 1.97
CA GLY A 56 -10.85 -10.99 1.46
C GLY A 56 -10.93 -12.25 2.34
N LEU A 57 -9.79 -12.79 2.79
CA LEU A 57 -9.75 -13.95 3.68
C LEU A 57 -10.35 -13.64 5.06
N GLU A 58 -10.04 -12.47 5.63
CA GLU A 58 -10.55 -12.02 6.94
C GLU A 58 -12.04 -11.68 6.90
N SER A 59 -12.58 -11.32 5.73
CA SER A 59 -14.02 -11.08 5.55
C SER A 59 -14.87 -12.35 5.71
N GLY A 60 -14.24 -13.52 5.74
CA GLY A 60 -14.89 -14.81 5.87
C GLY A 60 -15.65 -15.25 4.61
N LEU A 61 -16.35 -16.38 4.71
CA LEU A 61 -17.11 -16.90 3.59
C LEU A 61 -18.48 -16.23 3.51
N SER A 62 -18.89 -15.88 2.28
CA SER A 62 -20.25 -15.38 2.05
C SER A 62 -21.27 -16.47 2.44
N PRO A 63 -22.27 -16.16 3.28
CA PRO A 63 -23.32 -17.11 3.66
C PRO A 63 -24.25 -17.47 2.50
N LYS A 64 -24.12 -16.79 1.36
CA LYS A 64 -24.86 -17.07 0.13
C LYS A 64 -23.87 -17.31 -1.00
N ILE A 65 -23.93 -18.48 -1.60
CA ILE A 65 -23.32 -18.75 -2.91
C ILE A 65 -24.14 -18.01 -3.96
N ARG A 66 -23.47 -17.29 -4.86
CA ARG A 66 -24.10 -16.51 -5.93
C ARG A 66 -23.45 -16.84 -7.25
N THR A 67 -24.23 -16.81 -8.34
CA THR A 67 -23.66 -16.88 -9.68
C THR A 67 -23.09 -15.53 -10.11
N ALA A 68 -22.30 -15.52 -11.19
CA ALA A 68 -21.75 -14.29 -11.74
C ALA A 68 -22.86 -13.31 -12.17
N GLU A 69 -23.94 -13.80 -12.76
CA GLU A 69 -25.09 -13.01 -13.21
C GLU A 69 -25.82 -12.35 -12.03
N GLU A 70 -25.97 -13.08 -10.92
CA GLU A 70 -26.59 -12.54 -9.70
C GLU A 70 -25.72 -11.44 -9.08
N ILE A 71 -24.40 -11.63 -9.05
CA ILE A 71 -23.44 -10.63 -8.55
C ILE A 71 -23.54 -9.34 -9.37
N VAL A 72 -23.50 -9.47 -10.70
CA VAL A 72 -23.60 -8.32 -11.61
C VAL A 72 -24.95 -7.61 -11.47
N THR A 73 -26.05 -8.37 -11.38
CA THR A 73 -27.40 -7.81 -11.21
C THR A 73 -27.52 -7.04 -9.89
N LEU A 74 -27.01 -7.60 -8.79
CA LEU A 74 -26.98 -6.93 -7.49
C LEU A 74 -26.12 -5.67 -7.51
N ALA A 75 -24.96 -5.70 -8.17
CA ALA A 75 -24.09 -4.54 -8.33
C ALA A 75 -24.78 -3.41 -9.11
N LYS A 76 -25.44 -3.72 -10.23
CA LYS A 76 -26.22 -2.76 -11.01
C LYS A 76 -27.36 -2.14 -10.19
N LYS A 77 -28.13 -2.95 -9.47
CA LYS A 77 -29.20 -2.47 -8.57
C LYS A 77 -28.66 -1.51 -7.49
N ARG A 78 -27.52 -1.82 -6.88
CA ARG A 78 -26.86 -0.95 -5.88
C ARG A 78 -26.39 0.37 -6.48
N ALA A 79 -25.80 0.34 -7.68
CA ALA A 79 -25.34 1.55 -8.36
C ALA A 79 -26.51 2.47 -8.72
N LEU A 80 -27.59 1.92 -9.29
CA LEU A 80 -28.80 2.66 -9.67
C LEU A 80 -29.58 3.20 -8.45
N GLY A 81 -29.58 2.49 -7.33
CA GLY A 81 -30.21 2.93 -6.08
C GLY A 81 -29.48 4.08 -5.38
N LYS A 82 -28.17 4.26 -5.62
CA LYS A 82 -27.40 5.40 -5.07
C LYS A 82 -27.70 6.71 -5.79
N THR A 83 -28.02 6.68 -7.08
CA THR A 83 -28.36 7.86 -7.90
C THR A 83 -29.66 8.55 -7.45
N GLY A 84 -30.54 7.85 -6.73
CA GLY A 84 -31.77 8.41 -6.16
C GLY A 84 -31.64 9.05 -4.78
N ARG A 85 -30.55 8.79 -4.04
CA ARG A 85 -30.38 9.24 -2.64
C ARG A 85 -29.59 10.55 -2.49
N GLN A 86 -29.03 11.07 -3.59
CA GLN A 86 -28.33 12.37 -3.64
C GLN A 86 -29.24 13.56 -3.97
N LYS A 87 -30.55 13.34 -4.18
CA LYS A 87 -31.56 14.39 -4.25
C LYS A 87 -32.43 14.34 -3.00
N HIS A 88 -31.97 14.90 -1.89
CA HIS A 88 -32.76 15.60 -0.87
C HIS A 88 -31.72 16.24 0.06
N GLY A 89 -31.79 17.58 0.15
CA GLY A 89 -30.88 18.43 0.91
C GLY A 89 -31.12 18.39 2.41
#